data_AF-A0A966WKA1-F1
#
_entry.id   AF-A0A966WKA1-F1
#
_cell.length_a   1.000
_cell.length_b   1.000
_cell.length_c   1.000
_cell.angle_alpha   90.00
_cell.angle_beta   90.00
_cell.angle_gamma   90.00
#
_symmetry.space_group_name_H-M   'P 1'
#
loop_
_entity.id
_entity.type
_entity.pdbx_description
1 polymer ?
#
loop_
_entity_poly.entity_id
_entity_poly.type
_entity_poly.pdbx_seq_one_letter_code
_entity_poly.pdbx_strand_id
1 'polypeptide(L)' 'DDVANDQVRTMTPAEAIKAGSSHLVIGRPITQSKDPSKTLEKIYLEINQG' A
#
# COMPACT_ATOMS: atom_id res chain seq x y z
N ASP A 1 -2.82 16.11 13.68
CA ASP A 1 -4.06 15.54 13.14
C ASP A 1 -3.78 14.24 12.39
N ASP A 2 -4.22 13.15 13.01
CA ASP A 2 -3.88 11.75 12.74
C ASP A 2 -4.22 11.24 11.33
N VAL A 3 -3.19 11.11 10.49
CA VAL A 3 -3.28 10.47 9.17
C VAL A 3 -3.51 8.95 9.24
N ALA A 4 -3.33 8.34 10.41
CA ALA A 4 -3.47 6.89 10.63
C ALA A 4 -4.90 6.44 11.02
N ASN A 5 -5.82 7.37 11.31
CA ASN A 5 -6.99 7.04 12.14
C ASN A 5 -8.27 6.63 11.41
N ASP A 6 -8.24 6.45 10.08
CA ASP A 6 -9.43 6.12 9.29
C ASP A 6 -9.28 4.81 8.49
N GLN A 7 -8.31 3.97 8.88
CA GLN A 7 -8.10 2.67 8.29
C GLN A 7 -8.25 1.61 9.39
N VAL A 8 -9.45 1.05 9.51
CA VAL A 8 -9.83 0.12 10.60
C VAL A 8 -9.06 -1.21 10.57
N ARG A 9 -8.50 -1.59 9.41
CA ARG A 9 -7.58 -2.73 9.24
C ARG A 9 -6.56 -2.43 8.15
N THR A 10 -5.41 -1.86 8.53
CA THR A 10 -4.26 -1.72 7.63
C THR A 10 -3.41 -2.98 7.67
N MET A 11 -3.12 -3.54 6.50
CA MET A 11 -2.06 -4.52 6.29
C MET A 11 -1.09 -3.95 5.26
N THR A 12 0.17 -4.37 5.30
CA THR A 12 1.09 -4.00 4.23
C THR A 12 0.67 -4.68 2.91
N PRO A 13 1.06 -4.15 1.75
CA PRO A 13 0.81 -4.81 0.48
C PRO A 13 1.31 -6.26 0.44
N ALA A 14 2.46 -6.54 1.05
CA ALA A 14 3.02 -7.90 1.14
C ALA A 14 2.16 -8.83 2.02
N GLU A 15 1.71 -8.35 3.18
CA GLU A 15 0.81 -9.10 4.07
C GLU A 15 -0.53 -9.41 3.39
N ALA A 16 -1.03 -8.49 2.56
CA ALA A 16 -2.27 -8.66 1.83
C ALA A 16 -2.18 -9.78 0.79
N ILE A 17 -1.08 -9.86 0.04
CA ILE A 17 -0.86 -10.95 -0.91
C ILE A 17 -0.70 -12.28 -0.17
N LYS A 18 0.07 -12.29 0.93
CA LYS A 18 0.23 -13.49 1.76
C LYS A 18 -1.10 -13.96 2.37
N ALA A 19 -2.01 -13.05 2.69
CA ALA A 19 -3.37 -13.35 3.14
C ALA A 19 -4.30 -13.86 2.02
N GLY A 20 -3.81 -13.94 0.78
CA GLY A 20 -4.56 -14.44 -0.39
C GLY A 20 -5.30 -13.36 -1.17
N SER A 21 -5.02 -12.08 -0.93
CA SER A 21 -5.68 -10.99 -1.65
C SER A 21 -5.22 -10.95 -3.11
N SER A 22 -6.15 -11.09 -4.04
CA SER A 22 -5.87 -11.09 -5.48
C SER A 22 -5.84 -9.68 -6.08
N HIS A 23 -6.39 -8.71 -5.36
CA HIS A 23 -6.43 -7.30 -5.77
C HIS A 23 -6.13 -6.41 -4.55
N LEU A 24 -5.36 -5.35 -4.77
CA LEU A 24 -4.97 -4.37 -3.76
C LEU A 24 -5.45 -2.98 -4.16
N VAL A 25 -6.19 -2.31 -3.28
CA VAL A 25 -6.62 -0.92 -3.49
C VAL A 25 -5.76 -0.01 -2.64
N ILE A 26 -4.89 0.77 -3.30
CA ILE A 26 -3.96 1.68 -2.64
C ILE A 26 -4.31 3.11 -3.06
N GLY A 27 -4.97 3.85 -2.16
CA GLY A 27 -5.42 5.22 -2.40
C GLY A 27 -4.41 6.26 -1.92
N ARG A 28 -4.66 6.80 -0.72
CA ARG A 28 -3.90 7.93 -0.12
C ARG A 28 -2.36 7.82 -0.23
N PRO A 29 -1.72 6.64 -0.02
CA PRO A 29 -0.27 6.54 -0.15
C PRO A 29 0.25 6.93 -1.54
N ILE A 30 -0.51 6.63 -2.61
CA ILE A 30 -0.14 6.98 -3.99
C ILE A 30 -0.62 8.40 -4.31
N THR A 31 -1.88 8.72 -4.03
CA THR A 31 -2.49 10.00 -4.45
C THR A 31 -1.98 11.22 -3.68
N GLN A 32 -1.43 11.04 -2.48
CA GLN A 32 -0.84 12.11 -1.66
C GLN A 32 0.69 12.08 -1.66
N SER A 33 1.31 11.17 -2.43
CA SER A 33 2.77 11.14 -2.58
C SER A 33 3.26 12.35 -3.37
N LYS A 34 4.44 12.86 -3.00
CA LYS A 34 5.17 13.85 -3.80
C LYS A 34 5.61 13.28 -5.15
N ASP A 35 5.80 11.97 -5.22
CA ASP A 35 6.19 11.25 -6.43
C ASP A 35 5.39 9.93 -6.50
N PRO A 36 4.20 9.96 -7.13
CA PRO A 36 3.32 8.80 -7.23
C PRO A 36 3.99 7.61 -7.93
N SER A 37 4.80 7.86 -8.97
CA SER A 37 5.49 6.81 -9.72
C SER A 37 6.50 6.07 -8.84
N LYS A 38 7.30 6.82 -8.08
CA LYS A 38 8.27 6.23 -7.15
C LYS A 38 7.60 5.49 -6.00
N THR A 39 6.46 5.98 -5.51
CA THR A 39 5.69 5.27 -4.48
C THR A 39 5.11 3.96 -5.02
N LEU A 40 4.58 3.97 -6.24
CA LEU A 40 4.09 2.77 -6.90
C LEU A 40 5.20 1.73 -7.09
N GLU A 41 6.38 2.16 -7.55
CA GLU A 41 7.55 1.29 -7.71
C GLU A 41 7.96 0.63 -6.39
N LYS A 42 7.99 1.38 -5.29
CA LYS A 42 8.28 0.83 -3.96
C LYS A 42 7.27 -0.23 -3.53
N ILE A 43 5.98 0.05 -3.71
CA ILE A 43 4.91 -0.90 -3.40
C ILE A 43 5.05 -2.16 -4.26
N TYR A 44 5.34 -2.01 -5.55
CA TYR A 44 5.53 -3.13 -6.46
C TYR A 44 6.73 -4.00 -6.06
N LEU A 45 7.85 -3.39 -5.67
CA LEU A 45 9.02 -4.09 -5.15
C LEU A 45 8.69 -4.83 -3.85
N GLU A 46 7.96 -4.20 -2.93
CA GLU A 46 7.55 -4.80 -1.65
C GLU A 46 6.66 -6.04 -1.85
N ILE A 47 5.78 -5.99 -2.86
CA ILE A 47 4.93 -7.11 -3.29
C ILE A 47 5.74 -8.25 -3.92
N ASN A 48 6.70 -7.92 -4.79
CA ASN A 48 7.38 -8.91 -5.63
C ASN A 48 8.68 -9.46 -5.03
N GLN A 49 9.16 -8.88 -3.92
CA GLN A 49 10.34 -9.34 -3.16
C GLN A 49 9.98 -9.96 -1.80
N GLY A 50 8.70 -9.99 -1.43
CA GLY A 50 8.17 -10.66 -0.22
C GLY A 50 7.60 -12.04 -0.51
#